data_AF-A0A0R3QSL7-F1
#
_entry.id   AF-A0A0R3QSL7-F1
#
_cell.length_a   1.000
_cell.length_b   1.000
_cell.length_c   1.000
_cell.angle_alpha   90.00
_cell.angle_beta   90.00
_cell.angle_gamma   90.00
#
_symmetry.space_group_name_H-M   'P 1'
#
loop_
_entity.id
_entity.type
_entity.pdbx_description
1 polymer ?
#
loop_
_entity_poly.entity_id
_entity_poly.type
_entity_poly.pdbx_seq_one_letter_code
_entity_poly.pdbx_strand_id
1 'polypeptide(L)'
;MVVISLAHLVPATAFHSAFLDFHSVRNVLMIFFYDLFWYTAVLQLGLMACNRFVSIVYPMEYKWLFSPRKALLAILFGYALGFAVSLPTLFPCCHTLWNSDYYITVYDPMDTW
;
A
#
# COMPACT_ATOMS: atom_id res chain seq x y z
N MET A 1 5.59 -2.80 5.71
CA MET A 1 4.48 -2.66 6.68
C MET A 1 5.00 -2.60 8.11
N VAL A 2 5.51 -3.70 8.70
CA VAL A 2 5.92 -3.76 10.12
C VAL A 2 6.86 -2.63 10.54
N VAL A 3 7.91 -2.34 9.75
CA VAL A 3 8.87 -1.26 10.06
C VAL A 3 8.19 0.11 10.10
N ILE A 4 7.33 0.42 9.12
CA ILE A 4 6.59 1.69 9.04
C ILE A 4 5.61 1.79 10.21
N SER A 5 4.93 0.69 10.55
CA SER A 5 4.02 0.65 11.68
C SER A 5 4.73 0.88 13.02
N LEU A 6 5.88 0.26 13.25
CA LEU A 6 6.65 0.41 14.50
C LEU A 6 7.39 1.74 14.59
N ALA A 7 7.87 2.29 13.47
CA ALA A 7 8.66 3.52 13.46
C ALA A 7 7.83 4.80 13.30
N HIS A 8 6.65 4.71 12.66
CA HIS A 8 5.83 5.88 12.35
C HIS A 8 4.46 5.84 13.02
N LEU A 9 3.64 4.80 12.77
CA LEU A 9 2.28 4.75 13.33
C LEU A 9 2.29 4.66 14.87
N VAL A 10 2.99 3.68 15.44
CA VAL A 10 3.00 3.44 16.90
C VAL A 10 3.51 4.67 17.66
N PRO A 11 4.65 5.28 17.30
CA PRO A 11 5.12 6.48 17.98
C PRO A 11 4.23 7.70 17.72
N ALA A 12 3.65 7.85 16.52
CA ALA A 12 2.69 8.92 16.25
C ALA A 12 1.43 8.79 17.11
N THR A 13 0.94 7.57 17.36
CA THR A 13 -0.20 7.34 18.27
C THR A 13 0.14 7.49 19.75
N ALA A 14 1.39 7.22 20.16
CA ALA A 14 1.80 7.31 21.55
C ALA A 14 2.13 8.75 21.97
N PHE A 15 2.77 9.52 21.08
CA PHE A 15 3.34 10.84 21.40
C PHE A 15 2.67 12.00 20.66
N HIS A 16 1.72 11.73 19.76
CA HIS A 16 0.91 12.73 19.04
C HIS A 16 1.78 13.89 18.48
N SER A 17 1.38 15.13 18.75
CA SER A 17 2.03 16.37 18.32
C SER A 17 3.46 16.58 18.85
N ALA A 18 3.89 15.82 19.88
CA ALA A 18 5.28 15.85 20.34
C ALA A 18 6.22 15.07 19.42
N PHE A 19 5.69 14.15 18.61
CA PHE A 19 6.49 13.31 17.72
C PHE A 19 6.37 13.71 16.25
N LEU A 20 5.17 14.11 15.78
CA LEU A 20 4.92 14.45 14.39
C LEU A 20 3.99 15.65 14.26
N ASP A 21 4.40 16.63 13.45
CA ASP A 21 3.54 17.72 13.03
C ASP A 21 2.65 17.28 11.84
N PHE A 22 1.40 17.75 11.80
CA PHE A 22 0.36 17.21 10.93
C PHE A 22 0.72 17.34 9.44
N HIS A 23 1.17 18.52 9.01
CA HIS A 23 1.58 18.82 7.63
C HIS A 23 3.05 18.47 7.33
N SER A 24 3.70 17.64 8.15
CA SER A 24 5.09 17.27 7.90
C SER A 24 5.22 16.38 6.66
N VAL A 25 6.20 16.68 5.80
CA VAL A 25 6.60 15.83 4.66
C VAL A 25 6.92 14.38 5.08
N ARG A 26 7.34 14.16 6.33
CA ARG A 26 7.56 12.83 6.88
C ARG A 26 6.25 12.04 6.97
N ASN A 27 5.15 12.71 7.31
CA ASN A 27 3.84 12.08 7.41
C ASN A 27 3.37 11.59 6.03
N VAL A 28 3.48 12.48 5.04
CA VAL A 28 3.12 12.22 3.63
C VAL A 28 3.93 11.05 3.05
N LEU A 29 5.25 11.03 3.26
CA LEU A 29 6.09 9.95 2.73
C LEU A 29 5.80 8.61 3.42
N MET A 30 5.64 8.61 4.74
CA MET A 30 5.42 7.37 5.49
C MET A 30 4.05 6.75 5.17
N ILE A 31 3.01 7.57 5.00
CA ILE A 31 1.70 7.06 4.60
C ILE A 31 1.68 6.63 3.13
N PHE A 32 2.38 7.34 2.23
CA PHE A 32 2.56 6.90 0.85
C PHE A 32 3.20 5.51 0.76
N PHE A 33 4.30 5.28 1.49
CA PHE A 33 4.91 3.95 1.56
C PHE A 33 3.99 2.92 2.23
N TYR A 34 3.19 3.34 3.22
CA TYR A 34 2.21 2.47 3.82
C TYR A 34 1.19 1.97 2.79
N ASP A 35 0.59 2.87 2.03
CA ASP A 35 -0.40 2.54 1.02
C ASP A 35 0.20 1.72 -0.13
N LEU A 36 1.41 2.08 -0.59
CA LEU A 36 2.13 1.33 -1.62
C LEU A 36 2.29 -0.16 -1.25
N PHE A 37 2.85 -0.44 -0.07
CA PHE A 37 3.04 -1.82 0.37
C PHE A 37 1.72 -2.53 0.69
N TRP A 38 0.70 -1.80 1.14
CA TRP A 38 -0.62 -2.37 1.37
C TRP A 38 -1.26 -2.85 0.06
N TYR A 39 -1.36 -1.99 -0.96
CA TYR A 39 -1.98 -2.34 -2.24
C TYR A 39 -1.20 -3.44 -2.97
N THR A 40 0.13 -3.37 -2.97
CA THR A 40 0.97 -4.43 -3.56
C THR A 40 0.79 -5.77 -2.84
N ALA A 41 0.68 -5.78 -1.50
CA ALA A 41 0.42 -6.99 -0.74
C ALA A 41 -0.94 -7.64 -1.11
N VAL A 42 -2.00 -6.84 -1.25
CA VAL A 42 -3.32 -7.33 -1.67
C VAL A 42 -3.25 -7.96 -3.06
N LEU A 43 -2.60 -7.29 -4.02
CA LEU A 43 -2.42 -7.82 -5.38
C LEU A 43 -1.62 -9.13 -5.38
N GLN A 44 -0.58 -9.21 -4.55
CA GLN A 44 0.26 -10.40 -4.47
C GLN A 44 -0.44 -11.59 -3.80
N LEU A 45 -1.28 -11.34 -2.80
CA LEU A 45 -2.17 -12.35 -2.22
C LEU A 45 -3.18 -12.86 -3.25
N GLY A 46 -3.77 -11.97 -4.05
CA GLY A 46 -4.64 -12.33 -5.17
C GLY A 46 -3.92 -13.21 -6.19
N LEU A 47 -2.71 -12.84 -6.61
CA LEU A 47 -1.89 -13.63 -7.52
C LEU A 47 -1.55 -15.02 -6.96
N MET A 48 -1.23 -15.12 -5.67
CA MET A 48 -1.01 -16.41 -4.99
C MET A 48 -2.26 -17.29 -5.03
N ALA A 49 -3.42 -16.71 -4.74
CA ALA A 49 -4.70 -17.42 -4.78
C ALA A 49 -5.03 -17.90 -6.20
N CYS A 50 -4.84 -17.05 -7.21
CA CYS A 50 -5.01 -17.41 -8.62
C CYS A 50 -4.06 -18.53 -9.06
N ASN A 51 -2.79 -18.45 -8.66
CA ASN A 51 -1.81 -19.49 -8.96
C ASN A 51 -2.25 -20.85 -8.40
N ARG A 52 -2.72 -20.88 -7.14
CA ARG A 52 -3.24 -22.11 -6.52
C ARG A 52 -4.51 -22.60 -7.20
N PHE A 53 -5.45 -21.71 -7.51
CA PHE A 53 -6.70 -22.05 -8.19
C PHE A 53 -6.45 -22.70 -9.56
N VAL A 54 -5.65 -22.07 -10.42
CA VAL A 54 -5.35 -22.58 -11.77
C VAL A 54 -4.61 -23.92 -11.69
N SER A 55 -3.72 -24.09 -10.70
CA SER A 55 -3.00 -25.36 -10.52
C SER A 55 -3.91 -26.56 -10.19
N ILE A 56 -5.04 -26.32 -9.53
CA ILE A 56 -5.98 -27.37 -9.12
C ILE A 56 -7.04 -27.61 -10.21
N VAL A 57 -7.64 -26.54 -10.72
CA VAL A 57 -8.78 -26.64 -11.65
C VAL A 57 -8.33 -26.92 -13.09
N TYR A 58 -7.19 -26.36 -13.51
CA TYR A 58 -6.70 -26.43 -14.89
C TYR A 58 -5.23 -26.87 -14.96
N PRO A 59 -4.90 -28.10 -14.52
CA PRO A 59 -3.50 -28.57 -14.44
C PRO A 59 -2.79 -28.63 -15.80
N MET A 60 -3.54 -28.86 -16.89
CA MET A 60 -2.99 -28.92 -18.26
C MET A 60 -2.55 -27.55 -18.77
N GLU A 61 -3.30 -26.50 -18.44
CA GLU A 61 -3.04 -25.12 -18.87
C GLU A 61 -2.08 -24.37 -17.91
N TYR A 62 -1.85 -24.91 -16.72
CA TYR A 62 -1.05 -24.26 -15.68
C TYR A 62 0.37 -23.91 -16.15
N LYS A 63 1.05 -24.82 -16.87
CA LYS A 63 2.42 -24.57 -17.38
C LYS A 63 2.48 -23.42 -18.39
N TRP A 64 1.39 -23.21 -19.13
CA TRP A 64 1.30 -22.13 -20.10
C TRP A 64 1.02 -20.79 -19.43
N LEU A 65 0.13 -20.77 -18.42
CA LEU A 65 -0.26 -19.56 -17.70
C LEU A 65 0.82 -19.11 -16.69
N PHE A 66 1.28 -20.02 -15.84
CA PHE A 66 2.23 -19.77 -14.76
C PHE A 66 3.57 -20.45 -15.06
N SER A 67 4.43 -19.70 -15.75
CA SER A 67 5.86 -20.01 -15.87
C SER A 67 6.66 -19.03 -14.99
N PRO A 68 7.90 -19.36 -14.57
CA PRO A 68 8.68 -18.49 -13.69
C PRO A 68 8.88 -17.07 -14.28
N ARG A 69 9.05 -16.94 -15.59
CA ARG A 69 9.16 -15.64 -16.27
C ARG A 69 7.86 -14.85 -16.24
N LYS A 70 6.72 -15.50 -16.53
CA LYS A 70 5.39 -14.86 -16.50
C LYS A 70 4.98 -14.48 -15.08
N ALA A 71 5.29 -15.32 -14.09
CA ALA A 71 5.05 -15.02 -12.69
C ALA A 71 5.86 -13.81 -12.22
N LEU A 72 7.13 -13.70 -12.62
CA LEU A 72 7.96 -12.53 -12.31
C LEU A 72 7.39 -11.26 -12.96
N LEU A 73 6.97 -11.33 -14.22
CA LEU A 73 6.28 -10.21 -14.90
C LEU A 73 4.98 -9.82 -14.19
N ALA A 74 4.17 -10.79 -13.75
CA ALA A 74 2.94 -10.52 -13.01
C ALA A 74 3.21 -9.86 -11.66
N ILE A 75 4.27 -10.26 -10.96
CA ILE A 75 4.71 -9.61 -9.72
C ILE A 75 5.14 -8.17 -10.00
N LEU A 76 6.02 -7.94 -10.99
CA LEU A 76 6.45 -6.59 -11.38
C LEU A 76 5.27 -5.70 -11.76
N PHE A 77 4.30 -6.24 -12.50
CA PHE A 77 3.07 -5.54 -12.84
C PHE A 77 2.24 -5.22 -11.60
N GLY A 78 2.15 -6.14 -10.64
CA GLY A 78 1.50 -5.88 -9.34
C GLY A 78 2.17 -4.73 -8.57
N TYR A 79 3.51 -4.64 -8.59
CA TYR A 79 4.23 -3.50 -8.02
C TYR A 79 3.94 -2.20 -8.76
N ALA A 80 3.93 -2.21 -10.10
CA ALA A 80 3.63 -1.03 -10.90
C ALA A 80 2.18 -0.54 -10.67
N LEU A 81 1.22 -1.45 -10.57
CA LEU A 81 -0.17 -1.12 -10.24
C LEU A 81 -0.31 -0.57 -8.82
N GLY A 82 0.30 -1.22 -7.83
CA GLY A 82 0.28 -0.72 -6.45
C GLY A 82 0.87 0.68 -6.34
N PHE A 83 1.94 0.96 -7.09
CA PHE A 83 2.54 2.28 -7.19
C PHE A 83 1.61 3.29 -7.90
N ALA A 84 0.97 2.90 -9.00
CA ALA A 84 0.06 3.77 -9.72
C ALA A 84 -1.17 4.16 -8.87
N VAL A 85 -1.68 3.24 -8.06
CA VAL A 85 -2.80 3.50 -7.14
C VAL A 85 -2.39 4.36 -5.96
N SER A 86 -1.13 4.28 -5.49
CA SER A 86 -0.63 5.11 -4.40
C SER A 86 -0.13 6.49 -4.84
N LEU A 87 0.13 6.72 -6.13
CA LEU A 87 0.59 8.03 -6.64
C LEU A 87 -0.29 9.23 -6.25
N PRO A 88 -1.63 9.16 -6.28
CA PRO A 88 -2.49 10.28 -5.88
C PRO A 88 -2.22 10.79 -4.47
N THR A 89 -1.78 9.94 -3.55
CA THR A 89 -1.51 10.34 -2.15
C THR A 89 -0.25 11.20 -2.01
N LEU A 90 0.56 11.32 -3.06
CA LEU A 90 1.73 12.21 -3.10
C LEU A 90 1.36 13.63 -3.58
N PHE A 91 0.24 13.79 -4.30
CA PHE A 91 -0.14 15.08 -4.87
C PHE A 91 -0.96 15.90 -3.88
N PRO A 92 -0.72 17.22 -3.79
CA PRO A 92 -1.36 18.09 -2.80
C PRO A 92 -2.90 18.11 -2.92
N CYS A 93 -3.47 17.79 -4.08
CA CYS A 93 -4.92 17.75 -4.30
C CYS A 93 -5.64 16.55 -3.64
N CYS A 94 -4.92 15.46 -3.33
CA CYS A 94 -5.50 14.22 -2.81
C CYS A 94 -4.59 13.53 -1.80
N HIS A 95 -3.66 14.28 -1.19
CA HIS A 95 -2.73 13.68 -0.25
C HIS A 95 -3.45 13.26 1.03
N THR A 96 -3.15 12.05 1.48
CA THR A 96 -3.65 11.52 2.74
C THR A 96 -2.63 11.83 3.83
N LEU A 97 -3.12 12.22 4.99
CA LEU A 97 -2.32 12.49 6.18
C LEU A 97 -2.80 11.59 7.31
N TRP A 98 -1.86 11.13 8.13
CA TRP A 98 -2.20 10.44 9.37
C TRP A 98 -2.52 11.46 10.47
N ASN A 99 -3.74 11.42 10.98
CA ASN A 99 -4.15 12.23 12.12
C ASN A 99 -3.99 11.42 13.42
N SER A 100 -3.06 11.84 14.28
CA SER A 100 -2.80 11.16 15.56
C SER A 100 -3.93 11.33 16.57
N ASP A 101 -4.68 12.43 16.52
CA ASP A 101 -5.71 12.77 17.51
C ASP A 101 -7.00 11.96 17.28
N TYR A 102 -7.29 11.65 16.02
CA TYR A 102 -8.45 10.85 15.63
C TYR A 102 -8.12 9.39 15.27
N TYR A 103 -6.83 9.01 15.26
CA TYR A 103 -6.34 7.67 14.88
C TYR A 103 -6.80 7.22 13.47
N ILE A 104 -6.98 8.18 12.56
CA ILE A 104 -7.48 7.94 11.19
C ILE A 104 -6.58 8.60 10.15
N THR A 105 -6.60 8.05 8.93
CA THR A 105 -6.09 8.72 7.74
C THR A 105 -7.16 9.66 7.20
N VAL A 106 -6.78 10.89 6.88
CA VAL A 106 -7.69 11.93 6.41
C VAL A 106 -7.11 12.64 5.20
N TYR A 107 -7.94 13.08 4.27
CA TYR A 107 -7.48 13.90 3.14
C TYR A 107 -7.35 15.36 3.55
N ASP A 108 -6.43 16.08 2.91
CA ASP A 108 -6.23 17.51 3.10
C ASP A 108 -6.47 18.24 1.76
N PRO A 109 -7.36 19.25 1.69
CA PRO A 109 -8.12 19.88 2.79
C PRO A 109 -9.31 19.04 3.30
N MET A 110 -9.53 19.13 4.62
CA MET A 110 -10.62 18.45 5.35
C MET A 110 -12.03 18.94 4.97
N ASP A 111 -12.12 19.89 4.04
CA ASP A 111 -13.31 20.69 3.76
C ASP A 111 -14.03 20.26 2.48
N THR A 112 -13.54 19.22 1.79
CA THR A 112 -14.07 18.76 0.49
C THR A 112 -14.97 17.52 0.56
N TRP A 113 -15.52 17.21 1.73
CA TRP A 113 -16.61 16.22 1.91
C TRP A 113 -17.88 16.83 2.51
#